data_AF-A0A968J5M3-F1
#
_entry.id   AF-A0A968J5M3-F1
#
_cell.length_a   1.000
_cell.length_b   1.000
_cell.length_c   1.000
_cell.angle_alpha   90.00
_cell.angle_beta   90.00
_cell.angle_gamma   90.00
#
_symmetry.space_group_name_H-M   'P 1'
#
loop_
_entity.id
_entity.type
_entity.pdbx_description
1 polymer ?
#
loop_
_entity_poly.entity_id
_entity_poly.type
_entity_poly.pdbx_seq_one_letter_code
_entity_poly.pdbx_strand_id
1 'polypeptide(L)'
;MPVTHAYAILAPLPEAHLAAAQQVCQREGKVAFGSRSEQLFRKIDLSRVRDTVDVFIYAANPEVDLGAVISWHGVYVGQVQALPDGTHPDKARYRPLTAYDTDCMKLWTLYWEMENLQPIQPIKIETLRGFDQEAVYAASFVPKSPVLIEHPRIEPFQITPVV
;
A
#
# COMPACT_ATOMS: atom_id res chain seq x y z
N MET A 1 -6.19 3.41 -16.63
CA MET A 1 -4.81 3.16 -17.11
C MET A 1 -4.58 1.66 -17.09
N PRO A 2 -3.71 1.08 -17.93
CA PRO A 2 -3.39 -0.35 -17.82
C PRO A 2 -2.67 -0.62 -16.50
N VAL A 3 -2.97 -1.74 -15.85
CA VAL A 3 -2.22 -2.23 -14.68
C VAL A 3 -1.03 -3.03 -15.20
N THR A 4 0.18 -2.72 -14.71
CA THR A 4 1.34 -3.54 -15.01
C THR A 4 1.22 -4.88 -14.28
N HIS A 5 1.35 -5.97 -15.02
CA HIS A 5 1.37 -7.33 -14.46
C HIS A 5 2.80 -7.87 -14.27
N ALA A 6 3.81 -7.01 -14.44
CA ALA A 6 5.20 -7.40 -14.24
C ALA A 6 5.57 -7.47 -12.76
N TYR A 7 5.03 -6.55 -11.94
CA TYR A 7 5.31 -6.46 -10.53
C TYR A 7 4.16 -5.78 -9.77
N ALA A 8 4.15 -5.96 -8.46
CA ALA A 8 3.26 -5.26 -7.54
C ALA A 8 4.04 -4.79 -6.30
N ILE A 9 3.38 -3.99 -5.46
CA ILE A 9 3.91 -3.52 -4.18
C ILE A 9 3.27 -4.35 -3.06
N LEU A 10 4.08 -4.86 -2.14
CA LEU A 10 3.62 -5.40 -0.86
C LEU A 10 3.95 -4.39 0.24
N ALA A 11 2.95 -3.89 0.97
CA ALA A 11 3.13 -2.80 1.93
C ALA A 11 2.51 -3.10 3.31
N PRO A 12 3.24 -2.85 4.41
CA PRO A 12 2.66 -2.80 5.75
C PRO A 12 1.90 -1.49 5.94
N LEU A 13 0.67 -1.56 6.47
CA LEU A 13 -0.05 -0.39 6.98
C LEU A 13 -0.65 -0.69 8.37
N PRO A 14 -0.69 0.28 9.30
CA PRO A 14 -1.39 0.11 10.57
C PRO A 14 -2.90 -0.12 10.33
N GLU A 15 -3.47 -1.12 11.01
CA GLU A 15 -4.88 -1.50 10.85
C GLU A 15 -5.82 -0.32 11.13
N ALA A 16 -5.52 0.45 12.19
CA ALA A 16 -6.26 1.65 12.60
C ALA A 16 -6.37 2.73 11.50
N HIS A 17 -5.56 2.67 10.44
CA HIS A 17 -5.62 3.61 9.33
C HIS A 17 -6.42 3.09 8.14
N LEU A 18 -6.63 1.78 7.99
CA LEU A 18 -7.17 1.19 6.76
C LEU A 18 -8.64 1.56 6.51
N ALA A 19 -9.49 1.44 7.54
CA ALA A 19 -10.89 1.81 7.43
C ALA A 19 -11.08 3.32 7.16
N ALA A 20 -10.32 4.17 7.88
CA ALA A 20 -10.34 5.61 7.67
C ALA A 20 -9.78 5.99 6.28
N ALA A 21 -8.76 5.27 5.81
CA ALA A 21 -8.15 5.49 4.51
C ALA A 21 -9.10 5.14 3.36
N GLN A 22 -9.87 4.06 3.50
CA GLN A 22 -10.90 3.70 2.52
C GLN A 22 -11.93 4.82 2.38
N GLN A 23 -12.40 5.39 3.49
CA GLN A 23 -13.35 6.51 3.45
C GLN A 23 -12.76 7.74 2.76
N VAL A 24 -11.50 8.06 3.00
CA VAL A 24 -10.78 9.14 2.29
C VAL A 24 -10.69 8.84 0.80
N CYS A 25 -10.29 7.61 0.43
CA CYS A 25 -10.16 7.18 -0.95
C CYS A 25 -11.49 7.26 -1.70
N GLN A 26 -12.60 6.87 -1.07
CA GLN A 26 -13.94 6.97 -1.65
C GLN A 26 -14.39 8.42 -1.84
N ARG A 27 -14.07 9.30 -0.89
CA ARG A 27 -14.48 10.71 -0.92
C ARG A 27 -13.66 11.55 -1.90
N GLU A 28 -12.34 11.39 -1.89
CA GLU A 28 -11.41 12.25 -2.62
C GLU A 28 -10.91 11.61 -3.92
N GLY A 29 -11.27 10.35 -4.19
CA GLY A 29 -10.77 9.55 -5.31
C GLY A 29 -9.40 8.90 -5.05
N LYS A 30 -8.65 9.36 -4.03
CA LYS A 30 -7.34 8.81 -3.64
C LYS A 30 -7.04 9.01 -2.16
N VAL A 31 -6.06 8.27 -1.66
CA VAL A 31 -5.51 8.37 -0.31
C VAL A 31 -3.99 8.30 -0.33
N ALA A 32 -3.32 8.96 0.61
CA ALA A 32 -1.88 9.10 0.67
C ALA A 32 -1.30 8.61 2.00
N PHE A 33 -0.21 7.85 1.94
CA PHE A 33 0.49 7.31 3.10
C PHE A 33 1.94 7.80 3.15
N GLY A 34 2.44 8.10 4.34
CA GLY A 34 3.80 8.57 4.53
C GLY A 34 4.82 7.44 4.33
N SER A 35 6.00 7.76 3.81
CA SER A 35 7.12 6.83 3.74
C SER A 35 8.47 7.54 3.78
N ARG A 36 9.51 6.77 4.06
CA ARG A 36 10.92 7.15 3.90
C ARG A 36 11.61 6.39 2.76
N SER A 37 10.88 5.56 2.03
CA SER A 37 11.42 4.68 0.99
C SER A 37 11.52 5.39 -0.38
N GLU A 38 12.10 6.59 -0.43
CA GLU A 38 12.20 7.40 -1.66
C GLU A 38 12.79 6.66 -2.85
N GLN A 39 13.87 5.91 -2.62
CA GLN A 39 14.55 5.18 -3.69
C GLN A 39 13.63 4.13 -4.33
N LEU A 40 12.78 3.48 -3.51
CA LEU A 40 11.82 2.48 -3.97
C LEU A 40 10.74 3.14 -4.84
N PHE A 41 10.07 4.18 -4.33
CA PHE A 41 8.98 4.83 -5.07
C PHE A 41 9.48 5.55 -6.32
N ARG A 42 10.70 6.12 -6.28
CA ARG A 42 11.36 6.66 -7.47
C ARG A 42 11.63 5.57 -8.52
N LYS A 43 12.11 4.38 -8.12
CA LYS A 43 12.30 3.25 -9.03
C LYS A 43 10.97 2.86 -9.69
N ILE A 44 9.90 2.79 -8.90
CA ILE A 44 8.54 2.43 -9.37
C ILE A 44 8.01 3.46 -10.37
N ASP A 45 8.14 4.76 -10.09
CA ASP A 45 7.70 5.80 -11.01
C ASP A 45 8.45 5.78 -12.34
N LEU A 46 9.75 5.48 -12.31
CA LEU A 46 10.56 5.36 -13.51
C LEU A 46 10.19 4.11 -14.33
N SER A 47 9.88 2.99 -13.68
CA SER A 47 9.60 1.72 -14.36
C SER A 47 8.16 1.57 -14.83
N ARG A 48 7.19 2.25 -14.21
CA ARG A 48 5.77 2.07 -14.54
C ARG A 48 5.35 2.73 -15.85
N VAL A 49 6.11 3.69 -16.40
CA VAL A 49 5.86 4.35 -17.71
C VAL A 49 4.36 4.67 -17.97
N ARG A 50 3.65 5.16 -16.94
CA ARG A 50 2.20 5.51 -16.88
C ARG A 50 1.21 4.38 -16.54
N ASP A 51 1.67 3.14 -16.38
CA ASP A 51 0.86 2.07 -15.83
C ASP A 51 0.59 2.30 -14.34
N THR A 52 -0.55 1.77 -13.91
CA THR A 52 -0.91 1.65 -12.50
C THR A 52 -0.27 0.39 -11.92
N VAL A 53 0.15 0.45 -10.66
CA VAL A 53 0.82 -0.67 -9.99
C VAL A 53 -0.06 -1.17 -8.85
N ASP A 54 -0.40 -2.45 -8.85
CA ASP A 54 -1.18 -3.03 -7.77
C ASP A 54 -0.41 -2.99 -6.44
N VAL A 55 -1.14 -2.72 -5.36
CA VAL A 55 -0.64 -2.69 -4.00
C VAL A 55 -1.42 -3.70 -3.17
N PHE A 56 -0.69 -4.63 -2.58
CA PHE A 56 -1.18 -5.60 -1.62
C PHE A 56 -0.76 -5.18 -0.22
N ILE A 57 -1.72 -5.10 0.68
CA ILE A 57 -1.54 -4.51 2.00
C ILE A 57 -1.90 -5.53 3.07
N TYR A 58 -1.00 -5.64 4.06
CA TYR A 58 -1.24 -6.38 5.30
C TYR A 58 -1.18 -5.43 6.49
N ALA A 59 -1.92 -5.79 7.54
CA ALA A 59 -1.94 -5.04 8.79
C ALA A 59 -0.61 -5.27 9.55
N ALA A 60 0.15 -4.20 9.77
CA ALA A 60 1.47 -4.28 10.43
C ALA A 60 1.37 -4.49 11.96
N ASN A 61 0.28 -4.02 12.57
CA ASN A 61 -0.02 -4.11 13.99
C ASN A 61 -1.51 -4.46 14.15
N PRO A 62 -1.91 -5.71 13.83
CA PRO A 62 -3.31 -6.06 13.89
C PRO A 62 -3.79 -6.19 15.34
N GLU A 63 -5.04 -5.84 15.62
CA GLU A 63 -5.65 -6.06 16.94
C GLU A 63 -5.75 -7.57 17.27
N VAL A 64 -5.94 -8.39 16.23
CA VAL A 64 -5.94 -9.85 16.29
C VAL A 64 -4.84 -10.39 15.37
N ASP A 65 -3.90 -11.16 15.93
CA ASP A 65 -2.85 -11.78 15.12
C ASP A 65 -3.43 -12.88 14.22
N LEU A 66 -3.61 -12.53 12.95
CA LEU A 66 -4.03 -13.45 11.88
C LEU A 66 -2.83 -14.00 11.10
N GLY A 67 -1.60 -13.70 11.54
CA GLY A 67 -0.37 -13.99 10.84
C GLY A 67 -0.08 -13.03 9.68
N ALA A 68 0.92 -13.40 8.87
CA ALA A 68 1.41 -12.64 7.72
C ALA A 68 0.43 -12.71 6.53
N VAL A 69 -0.68 -11.99 6.63
CA VAL A 69 -1.82 -12.10 5.70
C VAL A 69 -2.18 -10.73 5.12
N ILE A 70 -2.30 -10.69 3.80
CA ILE A 70 -2.79 -9.57 3.02
C ILE A 70 -4.31 -9.60 3.06
N SER A 71 -4.92 -8.48 3.41
CA SER A 71 -6.37 -8.33 3.53
C SER A 71 -6.90 -7.10 2.79
N TRP A 72 -6.02 -6.33 2.15
CA TRP A 72 -6.36 -5.10 1.44
C TRP A 72 -5.64 -5.01 0.10
N HIS A 73 -6.32 -4.40 -0.86
CA HIS A 73 -5.80 -4.09 -2.19
C HIS A 73 -6.02 -2.61 -2.49
N GLY A 74 -5.12 -2.03 -3.26
CA GLY A 74 -5.26 -0.70 -3.85
C GLY A 74 -4.36 -0.56 -5.07
N VAL A 75 -4.37 0.62 -5.66
CA VAL A 75 -3.63 0.91 -6.88
C VAL A 75 -2.73 2.11 -6.67
N TYR A 76 -1.42 1.93 -6.75
CA TYR A 76 -0.45 3.02 -6.66
C TYR A 76 -0.51 3.87 -7.94
N VAL A 77 -0.70 5.19 -7.76
CA VAL A 77 -0.84 6.15 -8.85
C VAL A 77 0.28 7.19 -8.92
N GLY A 78 1.08 7.31 -7.86
CA GLY A 78 2.24 8.20 -7.83
C GLY A 78 2.64 8.56 -6.40
N GLN A 79 3.55 9.53 -6.30
CA GLN A 79 4.00 10.09 -5.03
C GLN A 79 4.12 11.60 -5.12
N VAL A 80 4.09 12.24 -3.96
CA VAL A 80 4.42 13.64 -3.76
C VAL A 80 5.48 13.77 -2.68
N GLN A 81 6.37 14.74 -2.83
CA GLN A 81 7.37 15.02 -1.81
C GLN A 81 6.72 15.64 -0.58
N ALA A 82 7.18 15.26 0.61
CA ALA A 82 6.79 15.95 1.83
C ALA A 82 7.31 17.39 1.83
N LEU A 83 6.60 18.28 2.52
CA LEU A 83 7.10 19.63 2.81
C LEU A 83 8.31 19.58 3.75
N PRO A 84 9.11 20.66 3.91
CA PRO A 84 10.28 20.67 4.79
C PRO A 84 9.98 20.34 6.26
N ASP A 85 8.73 20.47 6.70
CA ASP A 85 8.27 20.07 8.03
C ASP A 85 7.79 18.61 8.12
N GLY A 86 7.90 17.84 7.05
CA GLY A 86 7.49 16.44 6.93
C GLY A 86 6.01 16.24 6.62
N THR A 87 5.23 17.32 6.41
CA THR A 87 3.78 17.22 6.15
C THR A 87 3.45 17.00 4.68
N HIS A 88 2.25 16.49 4.42
CA HIS A 88 1.74 16.34 3.06
C HIS A 88 1.44 17.74 2.47
N PRO A 89 1.80 18.03 1.20
CA PRO A 89 1.55 19.34 0.56
C PRO A 89 0.08 19.80 0.63
N ASP A 90 -0.85 18.87 0.41
CA ASP A 90 -2.31 19.10 0.53
C ASP A 90 -2.88 18.91 1.96
N LYS A 91 -2.02 18.99 2.99
CA LYS A 91 -2.41 18.86 4.41
C LYS A 91 -3.17 17.55 4.66
N ALA A 92 -4.33 17.62 5.33
CA ALA A 92 -5.13 16.46 5.71
C ALA A 92 -6.03 15.91 4.59
N ARG A 93 -6.13 16.57 3.42
CA ARG A 93 -7.14 16.24 2.41
C ARG A 93 -7.14 14.77 1.99
N TYR A 94 -5.97 14.26 1.60
CA TYR A 94 -5.79 12.89 1.13
C TYR A 94 -5.28 11.95 2.23
N ARG A 95 -5.33 12.36 3.50
CA ARG A 95 -4.72 11.63 4.61
C ARG A 95 -5.82 11.10 5.52
N PRO A 96 -5.80 9.82 5.94
CA PRO A 96 -6.71 9.36 6.97
C PRO A 96 -6.45 10.15 8.25
N LEU A 97 -7.51 10.64 8.90
CA LEU A 97 -7.38 11.48 10.10
C LEU A 97 -6.58 10.75 11.19
N THR A 98 -6.81 9.45 11.33
CA THR A 98 -6.07 8.61 12.28
C THR A 98 -4.57 8.58 12.01
N ALA A 99 -4.11 8.71 10.76
CA ALA A 99 -2.68 8.83 10.46
C ALA A 99 -2.21 10.28 10.54
N TYR A 100 -3.04 11.26 10.13
CA TYR A 100 -2.70 12.67 10.24
C TYR A 100 -2.43 13.08 11.70
N ASP A 101 -3.24 12.59 12.62
CA ASP A 101 -3.17 12.89 14.06
C ASP A 101 -2.09 12.08 14.79
N THR A 102 -1.62 10.96 14.24
CA THR A 102 -0.52 10.16 14.85
C THR A 102 0.83 10.39 14.18
N ASP A 103 0.85 10.91 12.95
CA ASP A 103 2.07 11.25 12.21
C ASP A 103 2.68 12.58 12.69
N CYS A 104 2.60 12.82 14.01
CA CYS A 104 3.09 13.98 14.73
C CYS A 104 4.61 14.18 14.66
N MET A 105 5.35 13.24 14.07
CA MET A 105 6.79 13.29 14.01
C MET A 105 7.24 13.52 12.57
N LYS A 106 7.85 14.69 12.34
CA LYS A 106 8.41 15.29 11.11
C LYS A 106 9.40 14.39 10.35
N LEU A 107 8.95 13.22 9.90
CA LEU A 107 9.82 12.10 9.56
C LEU A 107 9.55 11.51 8.18
N TRP A 108 8.48 11.91 7.52
CA TRP A 108 8.18 11.47 6.17
C TRP A 108 8.94 12.31 5.17
N THR A 109 9.50 11.64 4.18
CA THR A 109 10.19 12.31 3.08
C THR A 109 9.31 12.36 1.84
N LEU A 110 8.39 11.40 1.69
CA LEU A 110 7.38 11.39 0.64
C LEU A 110 6.03 10.89 1.16
N TYR A 111 5.01 11.13 0.35
CA TYR A 111 3.71 10.48 0.46
C TYR A 111 3.39 9.75 -0.84
N TRP A 112 3.09 8.46 -0.74
CA TRP A 112 2.69 7.64 -1.86
C TRP A 112 1.17 7.57 -1.92
N GLU A 113 0.62 7.74 -3.12
CA GLU A 113 -0.79 7.91 -3.39
C GLU A 113 -1.38 6.64 -3.99
N MET A 114 -2.57 6.29 -3.51
CA MET A 114 -3.33 5.13 -3.95
C MET A 114 -4.78 5.47 -4.30
N GLU A 115 -5.32 4.73 -5.25
CA GLU A 115 -6.73 4.69 -5.63
C GLU A 115 -7.31 3.29 -5.34
N ASN A 116 -8.64 3.16 -5.42
CA ASN A 116 -9.37 1.89 -5.31
C ASN A 116 -9.00 1.05 -4.07
N LEU A 117 -8.72 1.70 -2.93
CA LEU A 117 -8.41 1.01 -1.69
C LEU A 117 -9.64 0.26 -1.17
N GLN A 118 -9.52 -1.06 -1.03
CA GLN A 118 -10.62 -1.94 -0.61
C GLN A 118 -10.13 -3.20 0.11
N PRO A 119 -10.94 -3.77 1.02
CA PRO A 119 -10.66 -5.07 1.59
C PRO A 119 -10.78 -6.16 0.51
N ILE A 120 -10.01 -7.23 0.67
CA ILE A 120 -10.03 -8.41 -0.21
C ILE A 120 -10.07 -9.69 0.61
N GLN A 121 -10.33 -10.82 -0.05
CA GLN A 121 -10.17 -12.14 0.57
C GLN A 121 -8.72 -12.31 1.04
N PRO A 122 -8.49 -12.76 2.28
CA PRO A 122 -7.16 -13.01 2.83
C PRO A 122 -6.23 -13.85 1.95
N ILE A 123 -5.01 -13.36 1.75
CA ILE A 123 -3.94 -14.05 1.01
C ILE A 123 -2.70 -14.13 1.90
N LYS A 124 -2.09 -15.31 2.01
CA LYS A 124 -0.88 -15.47 2.82
C LYS A 124 0.35 -14.93 2.11
N ILE A 125 1.17 -14.14 2.80
CA ILE A 125 2.43 -13.58 2.27
C ILE A 125 3.40 -14.69 1.83
N GLU A 126 3.38 -15.85 2.50
CA GLU A 126 4.22 -17.02 2.14
C GLU A 126 3.96 -17.59 0.74
N THR A 127 2.82 -17.22 0.12
CA THR A 127 2.50 -17.61 -1.28
C THR A 127 3.08 -16.65 -2.30
N LEU A 128 3.62 -15.51 -1.85
CA LEU A 128 4.17 -14.48 -2.71
C LEU A 128 5.66 -14.64 -2.95
N ARG A 129 6.13 -13.96 -4.00
CA ARG A 129 7.52 -13.92 -4.40
C ARG A 129 8.02 -12.49 -4.50
N GLY A 130 9.24 -12.25 -4.02
CA GLY A 130 9.93 -10.98 -4.28
C GLY A 130 10.15 -10.77 -5.77
N PHE A 131 10.15 -9.51 -6.22
CA PHE A 131 10.46 -9.19 -7.60
C PHE A 131 11.86 -9.67 -7.98
N ASP A 132 11.98 -10.33 -9.14
CA ASP A 132 13.20 -10.99 -9.64
C ASP A 132 13.78 -12.09 -8.72
N GLN A 133 12.98 -12.64 -7.80
CA GLN A 133 13.37 -13.82 -7.01
C GLN A 133 12.85 -15.10 -7.67
N GLU A 134 13.44 -16.26 -7.36
CA GLU A 134 12.92 -17.56 -7.81
C GLU A 134 12.06 -18.26 -6.74
N ALA A 135 12.41 -18.05 -5.47
CA ALA A 135 11.76 -18.71 -4.33
C ALA A 135 10.70 -17.81 -3.70
N VAL A 136 9.59 -18.43 -3.27
CA VAL A 136 8.57 -17.77 -2.45
C VAL A 136 9.14 -17.35 -1.10
N TYR A 137 8.46 -16.41 -0.44
CA TYR A 137 8.84 -16.00 0.91
C TYR A 137 8.67 -17.11 1.94
N ALA A 138 9.53 -17.12 2.96
CA ALA A 138 9.36 -17.99 4.12
C ALA A 138 8.09 -17.62 4.90
N ALA A 139 7.47 -18.59 5.58
CA ALA A 139 6.28 -18.37 6.41
C ALA A 139 6.44 -17.27 7.48
N SER A 140 7.68 -17.08 7.95
CA SER A 140 8.05 -16.06 8.95
C SER A 140 8.38 -14.69 8.36
N PHE A 141 8.38 -14.55 7.03
CA PHE A 141 8.72 -13.30 6.38
C PHE A 141 7.58 -12.29 6.48
N VAL A 142 7.85 -11.20 7.20
CA VAL A 142 6.97 -10.03 7.28
C VAL A 142 7.82 -8.80 7.01
N PRO A 143 7.65 -8.11 5.87
CA PRO A 143 8.40 -6.89 5.61
C PRO A 143 8.09 -5.83 6.69
N LYS A 144 9.00 -4.88 6.92
CA LYS A 144 8.73 -3.71 7.79
C LYS A 144 8.53 -2.42 6.99
N SER A 145 8.73 -2.49 5.68
CA SER A 145 8.61 -1.41 4.73
C SER A 145 8.00 -1.95 3.44
N PRO A 146 7.47 -1.09 2.55
CA PRO A 146 7.04 -1.52 1.24
C PRO A 146 8.18 -2.24 0.49
N VAL A 147 7.84 -3.29 -0.26
CA VAL A 147 8.76 -4.07 -1.10
C VAL A 147 8.11 -4.37 -2.45
N LEU A 148 8.93 -4.62 -3.47
CA LEU A 148 8.45 -5.12 -4.77
C LEU A 148 8.31 -6.64 -4.74
N ILE A 149 7.19 -7.10 -5.27
CA ILE A 149 6.87 -8.51 -5.47
C ILE A 149 6.61 -8.78 -6.95
N GLU A 150 6.75 -10.03 -7.39
CA GLU A 150 6.13 -10.46 -8.65
C GLU A 150 4.62 -10.22 -8.55
N HIS A 151 3.99 -9.83 -9.67
CA HIS A 151 2.55 -9.64 -9.66
C HIS A 151 1.87 -10.96 -9.32
N PRO A 152 1.07 -11.02 -8.23
CA PRO A 152 0.38 -12.24 -7.89
C PRO A 152 -0.58 -12.63 -9.02
N ARG A 153 -0.54 -13.90 -9.44
CA ARG A 153 -1.55 -14.46 -10.37
C ARG A 153 -2.78 -14.86 -9.57
N ILE A 154 -3.42 -13.88 -8.93
CA ILE A 154 -4.67 -14.10 -8.21
C ILE A 154 -5.78 -14.03 -9.26
N GLU A 155 -6.63 -15.05 -9.35
CA GLU A 155 -7.84 -14.98 -10.19
C GLU A 155 -8.69 -13.76 -9.78
N PRO A 156 -9.41 -13.12 -10.73
CA PRO A 156 -10.07 -11.84 -10.47
C PRO A 156 -10.92 -11.89 -9.20
N PHE A 157 -10.59 -10.95 -8.30
CA PHE A 157 -11.17 -10.76 -6.97
C PHE A 157 -12.68 -11.03 -7.00
N GLN A 158 -13.12 -12.14 -6.39
CA GLN A 158 -14.54 -12.35 -6.15
C GLN A 158 -15.00 -11.31 -5.15
N ILE A 159 -15.70 -10.29 -5.65
CA ILE A 159 -16.33 -9.25 -4.84
C ILE A 159 -17.36 -9.94 -3.95
N THR A 160 -17.11 -9.99 -2.65
CA THR A 160 -18.15 -10.41 -1.70
C THR A 160 -19.18 -9.29 -1.62
N PRO A 161 -20.45 -9.51 -2.02
CA PRO A 161 -21.49 -8.53 -1.77
C PRO A 161 -21.69 -8.44 -0.25
N VAL A 162 -21.56 -7.24 0.30
CA VAL A 162 -22.02 -6.96 1.66
C VAL A 162 -23.55 -7.04 1.61
N VAL A 163 -24.12 -8.04 2.29
CA VAL A 163 -25.57 -8.25 2.43
C VAL A 163 -26.11 -7.34 3.52
#